data_AF-A0A2G9QKZ3-F1
#
_entry.id   AF-A0A2G9QKZ3-F1
#
_cell.length_a   1.000
_cell.length_b   1.000
_cell.length_c   1.000
_cell.angle_alpha   90.00
_cell.angle_beta   90.00
_cell.angle_gamma   90.00
#
_symmetry.space_group_name_H-M   'P 1'
#
loop_
_entity.id
_entity.type
_entity.pdbx_description
1 polymer ?
#
loop_
_entity_poly.entity_id
_entity_poly.type
_entity_poly.pdbx_seq_one_letter_code
_entity_poly.pdbx_strand_id
1 'polypeptide(L)' 'MGVTDFQDMKTIAKLVRDLLGVSEPAFIRSVSLPRRDNMGLFLEQKSQTGANHDLLTYNQFVLEQGL' A
#
# COMPACT_ATOMS: atom_id res chain seq x y z
N MET A 1 -19.74 -3.30 -25.01
CA MET A 1 -20.52 -3.13 -23.76
C MET A 1 -19.60 -3.53 -22.63
N GLY A 2 -19.30 -2.61 -21.72
CA GLY A 2 -18.33 -2.80 -20.65
C GLY A 2 -18.24 -1.53 -19.81
N VAL A 3 -17.48 -1.57 -18.72
CA VAL A 3 -17.24 -0.40 -17.88
C VAL A 3 -16.33 0.58 -18.63
N THR A 4 -16.88 1.71 -19.08
CA THR A 4 -16.16 2.74 -19.83
C THR A 4 -15.83 3.98 -18.99
N ASP A 5 -16.49 4.15 -17.85
CA ASP A 5 -16.23 5.23 -16.90
C ASP A 5 -15.40 4.71 -15.71
N PHE A 6 -14.40 5.49 -15.33
CA PHE A 6 -13.58 5.25 -14.15
C PHE A 6 -14.40 5.32 -12.85
N GLN A 7 -15.47 6.12 -12.80
CA GLN A 7 -16.33 6.20 -11.61
C GLN A 7 -17.11 4.92 -11.35
N ASP A 8 -17.54 4.25 -12.41
CA ASP A 8 -18.18 2.93 -12.31
C ASP A 8 -17.19 1.89 -11.74
N MET A 9 -15.91 1.94 -12.15
CA MET A 9 -14.87 1.08 -11.60
C MET A 9 -14.69 1.29 -10.09
N LYS A 10 -14.66 2.55 -9.64
CA LYS A 10 -14.58 2.90 -8.21
C LYS A 10 -15.78 2.37 -7.42
N THR A 11 -16.98 2.52 -7.98
CA THR A 11 -18.23 2.04 -7.36
C THR A 11 -18.21 0.54 -7.17
N ILE A 12 -17.85 -0.23 -8.21
CA ILE A 12 -17.72 -1.69 -8.12
C ILE A 12 -16.66 -2.07 -7.07
N ALA A 13 -15.49 -1.43 -7.09
CA ALA A 13 -14.42 -1.70 -6.14
C ALA A 13 -14.87 -1.45 -4.69
N LYS A 14 -15.61 -0.37 -4.42
CA LYS A 14 -16.17 -0.09 -3.10
C LYS A 14 -17.15 -1.18 -2.66
N LEU A 15 -18.11 -1.54 -3.50
CA LEU A 15 -19.12 -2.56 -3.16
C LEU A 15 -18.50 -3.92 -2.86
N VAL A 16 -17.46 -4.31 -3.60
CA VAL A 16 -16.71 -5.55 -3.32
C VAL A 16 -15.99 -5.47 -1.97
N ARG A 17 -15.40 -4.31 -1.62
CA ARG A 17 -14.76 -4.13 -0.31
C ARG A 17 -15.77 -4.23 0.83
N ASP A 18 -16.92 -3.57 0.68
CA ASP A 18 -18.01 -3.60 1.66
C ASP A 18 -18.53 -5.04 1.85
N LEU A 19 -18.70 -5.79 0.75
CA LEU A 19 -19.12 -7.20 0.77
C LEU A 19 -18.11 -8.10 1.51
N LEU A 20 -16.82 -7.85 1.33
CA LEU A 20 -15.74 -8.64 1.94
C LEU A 20 -15.35 -8.14 3.34
N GLY A 21 -15.91 -7.02 3.81
CA GLY A 21 -15.54 -6.41 5.09
C GLY A 21 -14.10 -5.89 5.14
N VAL A 22 -13.51 -5.51 4.01
CA VAL A 22 -12.14 -4.98 3.94
C VAL A 22 -12.14 -3.46 3.81
N SER A 23 -11.14 -2.80 4.39
CA SER A 23 -11.02 -1.35 4.33
C SER A 23 -10.47 -0.88 2.97
N GLU A 24 -10.72 0.40 2.65
CA GLU A 24 -10.11 1.03 1.48
C GLU A 24 -8.59 1.14 1.65
N PRO A 25 -7.80 0.75 0.64
CA PRO A 25 -6.35 0.94 0.69
C PRO A 25 -6.00 2.41 0.75
N ALA A 26 -4.99 2.76 1.55
CA ALA A 26 -4.44 4.11 1.57
C ALA A 26 -3.62 4.35 0.28
N PHE A 27 -4.27 4.86 -0.78
CA PHE A 27 -3.60 5.26 -2.02
C PHE A 27 -2.83 6.58 -1.87
N ILE A 28 -1.89 6.64 -0.92
CA ILE A 28 -1.06 7.82 -0.66
C ILE A 28 0.03 8.05 -1.71
N ARG A 29 0.14 7.15 -2.70
CA ARG A 29 1.12 7.23 -3.77
C ARG A 29 0.49 6.86 -5.12
N SER A 30 0.80 7.65 -6.14
CA SER A 30 0.42 7.30 -7.51
C SER A 30 1.14 6.04 -8.00
N VAL A 31 0.42 5.17 -8.68
CA VAL A 31 0.96 3.98 -9.38
C VAL A 31 1.85 4.35 -10.57
N SER A 32 1.78 5.59 -11.07
CA SER A 32 2.62 6.08 -12.16
C SER A 32 4.07 6.36 -11.74
N LEU A 33 4.35 6.41 -10.44
CA LEU A 33 5.69 6.68 -9.93
C LEU A 33 6.55 5.40 -9.96
N PRO A 34 7.84 5.50 -10.35
CA PRO A 34 8.73 4.33 -10.43
C PRO A 34 8.87 3.62 -9.08
N ARG A 35 9.32 2.36 -9.07
CA ARG A 35 9.53 1.60 -7.82
C ARG A 35 10.48 2.37 -6.90
N ARG A 36 10.17 2.43 -5.60
CA ARG A 36 11.07 3.03 -4.59
C ARG A 36 12.32 2.19 -4.43
N ASP A 37 13.41 2.87 -4.09
CA ASP A 37 14.64 2.24 -3.62
C ASP A 37 14.43 1.61 -2.22
N ASN A 38 15.38 0.79 -1.79
CA ASN A 38 15.27 0.05 -0.52
C ASN A 38 15.11 1.00 0.68
N MET A 39 15.76 2.16 0.64
CA MET A 39 15.61 3.19 1.67
C MET A 39 14.20 3.79 1.68
N GLY A 40 13.66 4.14 0.51
CA GLY A 40 12.30 4.66 0.41
C GLY A 40 11.24 3.67 0.90
N LEU A 41 11.42 2.36 0.63
CA LEU A 41 10.52 1.31 1.12
C LEU A 41 10.63 1.12 2.64
N PHE A 42 11.84 1.13 3.20
CA PHE A 42 12.07 1.08 4.64
C PHE A 42 11.38 2.25 5.36
N LEU A 43 11.58 3.48 4.87
CA LEU A 43 11.01 4.67 5.49
C LEU A 43 9.47 4.70 5.42
N GLU A 44 8.87 4.16 4.37
CA GLU A 44 7.42 4.02 4.28
C GLU A 44 6.87 3.08 5.35
N GLN A 45 7.51 1.92 5.57
CA GLN A 45 7.14 1.02 6.66
C GLN A 45 7.42 1.62 8.04
N LYS A 46 8.51 2.39 8.18
CA LYS A 46 8.89 3.08 9.42
C LYS A 46 8.00 4.29 9.75
N SER A 47 7.34 4.87 8.76
CA SER A 47 6.51 6.07 8.94
C SER A 47 5.23 5.84 9.76
N GLN A 48 4.83 4.58 9.94
CA GLN A 48 3.66 4.23 10.73
C GLN A 48 3.97 4.24 12.24
N THR A 49 2.96 4.54 13.05
CA THR A 49 3.09 4.61 14.51
C THR A 49 2.83 3.25 15.16
N GLY A 50 3.64 2.86 16.14
CA GLY A 50 3.43 1.66 16.95
C GLY A 50 4.72 0.92 17.27
N ALA A 51 4.72 0.12 18.33
CA ALA A 51 5.93 -0.53 18.85
C ALA A 51 6.66 -1.38 17.80
N ASN A 52 5.93 -2.07 16.93
CA ASN A 52 6.53 -2.90 15.88
C ASN A 52 7.26 -2.06 14.82
N HIS A 53 6.69 -0.91 14.44
CA HIS A 53 7.32 0.01 13.49
C HIS A 53 8.52 0.70 14.14
N ASP A 54 8.44 1.06 15.42
CA ASP A 54 9.56 1.66 16.18
C ASP A 54 10.76 0.70 16.32
N LEU A 55 10.51 -0.60 16.44
CA LEU A 55 11.56 -1.63 16.53
C LEU A 55 12.18 -1.99 15.17
N LEU A 56 11.51 -1.72 14.06
CA LEU A 56 12.00 -2.06 12.71
C LEU A 56 13.33 -1.35 12.40
N THR A 57 14.39 -2.13 12.17
CA THR A 57 15.70 -1.61 11.73
C THR A 57 15.93 -1.83 10.24
N TYR A 58 16.78 -1.00 9.63
CA TYR A 58 17.10 -1.13 8.20
C TYR A 58 17.71 -2.49 7.85
N ASN A 59 18.59 -3.02 8.69
CA ASN A 59 19.22 -4.33 8.46
C ASN A 59 18.21 -5.48 8.48
N GLN A 60 17.27 -5.47 9.43
CA GLN A 60 16.18 -6.45 9.47
C GLN A 60 15.30 -6.35 8.22
N PHE A 61 14.94 -5.12 7.83
CA PHE A 61 14.16 -4.87 6.63
C PHE A 61 14.82 -5.45 5.37
N VAL A 62 16.12 -5.25 5.19
CA VAL A 62 16.88 -5.77 4.04
C VAL A 62 16.91 -7.31 4.04
N LEU A 63 17.20 -7.92 5.20
CA LEU A 63 17.24 -9.38 5.35
C LEU A 63 15.89 -10.05 5.09
N GLU A 64 14.80 -9.49 5.62
CA GLU A 64 13.45 -10.05 5.48
C GLU A 64 12.87 -9.90 4.06
N GLN A 65 13.25 -8.84 3.35
CA GLN A 65 12.81 -8.60 1.96
C GLN A 65 13.68 -9.30 0.91
N GLY A 66 14.78 -9.94 1.32
CA GLY A 66 15.73 -10.58 0.40
C GLY A 66 16.40 -9.57 -0.56
N LEU A 67 16.65 -8.35 -0.06
CA LEU A 67 17.21 -7.22 -0.81
C LEU A 67 18.70 -7.01 -0.54
#